data_AF-A0A2S6QJ87-F1
#
_entry.id   AF-A0A2S6QJ87-F1
#
_cell.length_a   1.000
_cell.length_b   1.000
_cell.length_c   1.000
_cell.angle_alpha   90.00
_cell.angle_beta   90.00
_cell.angle_gamma   90.00
#
_symmetry.space_group_name_H-M   'P 1'
#
loop_
_entity.id
_entity.type
_entity.pdbx_description
1 polymer ?
#
loop_
_entity_poly.entity_id
_entity_poly.type
_entity_poly.pdbx_seq_one_letter_code
_entity_poly.pdbx_strand_id
1 'polypeptide(L)'
;MSAEQRKGLGRGLSALLGDDSGSKELGVNQLVPIEFLTPGKYQPRKSFSDSEMFSLEESIRENGILQPILVRRDPYIEGNFEIIAGERRWRAAQKAQLHEVPVLVKELSDEKALEVALIENLQREDLSPLEEARAYERLMNEFYQTQEDLAKSVGKSRSSIANTLRLLTLPDTVQKYIDTGELSSGHARTLVGITNAEALAKEIVLKQLSVRQAEELVQSAKNSGFTKSRKTKSKTQDTIALEKEISQALGLNVTINSSNMSGESGTISIKYKSLDQLDVILKKLNSVD
;
A
#
# COMPACT_ATOMS: atom_id res chain seq x y z
N MET A 1 2.60 2.55 40.08
CA MET A 1 2.17 1.41 39.24
C MET A 1 1.35 1.99 38.11
N SER A 2 1.94 2.01 36.91
CA SER A 2 1.40 2.67 35.72
C SER A 2 0.38 1.76 35.05
N ALA A 3 -0.86 2.23 34.91
CA ALA A 3 -1.92 1.48 34.24
C ALA A 3 -1.76 1.57 32.72
N GLU A 4 -1.53 0.42 32.09
CA GLU A 4 -1.53 0.24 30.63
C GLU A 4 -2.92 0.56 30.05
N GLN A 5 -3.01 1.66 29.31
CA GLN A 5 -4.18 1.98 28.49
C GLN A 5 -4.26 1.02 27.30
N ARG A 6 -5.29 0.16 27.31
CA ARG A 6 -5.65 -0.73 26.20
C ARG A 6 -6.05 0.12 24.97
N LYS A 7 -5.28 -0.02 23.90
CA LYS A 7 -5.57 0.47 22.54
C LYS A 7 -6.81 -0.25 22.00
N GLY A 8 -7.97 0.41 21.99
CA GLY A 8 -9.20 -0.12 21.41
C GLY A 8 -10.01 0.94 20.66
N LEU A 9 -10.10 0.79 19.34
CA LEU A 9 -11.22 1.07 18.42
C LEU A 9 -11.97 2.43 18.41
N GLY A 10 -11.63 3.42 19.23
CA GLY A 10 -12.43 4.66 19.32
C GLY A 10 -11.92 5.88 18.54
N ARG A 11 -10.68 5.87 18.04
CA ARG A 11 -10.02 7.13 17.60
C ARG A 11 -10.38 7.59 16.19
N GLY A 12 -10.57 6.66 15.25
CA GLY A 12 -10.81 7.01 13.84
C GLY A 12 -12.21 7.58 13.58
N LEU A 13 -13.23 7.01 14.23
CA LEU A 13 -14.62 7.48 14.14
C LEU A 13 -14.79 8.88 14.73
N SER A 14 -14.21 9.17 15.89
CA SER A 14 -14.31 10.49 16.52
C SER A 14 -13.66 11.61 15.71
N ALA A 15 -12.56 11.33 14.99
CA ALA A 15 -11.90 12.30 14.12
C ALA A 15 -12.72 12.64 12.87
N LEU A 16 -13.54 11.70 12.39
CA LEU A 16 -14.44 11.87 11.24
C LEU A 16 -15.78 12.50 11.60
N LEU A 17 -16.19 12.33 12.85
CA LEU A 17 -17.46 12.80 13.38
C LEU A 17 -17.37 14.20 14.01
N GLY A 18 -16.19 14.82 13.96
CA GLY A 18 -15.95 16.19 14.42
C GLY A 18 -15.81 16.28 15.94
N ASP A 19 -14.62 16.66 16.41
CA ASP A 19 -14.45 17.28 17.72
C ASP A 19 -14.46 18.80 17.49
N ASP A 20 -15.58 19.32 16.99
CA ASP A 20 -15.76 20.75 16.82
C ASP A 20 -16.36 21.32 18.10
N SER A 21 -15.57 22.17 18.74
CA SER A 21 -15.91 22.86 19.98
C SER A 21 -16.98 23.92 19.67
N GLY A 22 -18.23 23.50 19.48
CA GLY A 22 -19.31 24.42 19.11
C GLY A 22 -20.62 23.74 18.73
N SER A 23 -21.44 23.40 19.74
CA SER A 23 -22.89 23.12 19.69
C SER A 23 -23.40 21.89 18.91
N LYS A 24 -23.83 20.88 19.72
CA LYS A 24 -24.96 19.93 19.55
C LYS A 24 -25.04 19.13 18.24
N GLU A 25 -24.50 17.91 18.27
CA GLU A 25 -25.16 16.67 17.77
C GLU A 25 -24.35 15.43 18.18
N LEU A 26 -24.21 15.22 19.50
CA LEU A 26 -23.89 13.89 20.01
C LEU A 26 -25.11 13.01 19.73
N GLY A 27 -24.97 12.01 18.86
CA GLY A 27 -26.07 11.11 18.50
C GLY A 27 -26.77 10.58 19.76
N VAL A 28 -28.09 10.47 19.69
CA VAL A 28 -28.89 10.02 20.82
C VAL A 28 -28.73 8.51 20.93
N ASN A 29 -28.16 8.04 22.05
CA ASN A 29 -28.23 6.64 22.43
C ASN A 29 -29.66 6.35 22.89
N GLN A 30 -30.38 5.51 22.16
CA GLN A 30 -31.74 5.10 22.47
C GLN A 30 -31.94 3.62 22.22
N LEU A 31 -32.89 3.00 22.93
CA LEU A 31 -33.36 1.65 22.63
C LEU A 31 -34.42 1.76 21.53
N VAL A 32 -34.27 0.97 20.47
CA VAL A 32 -35.21 0.92 19.35
C VAL A 32 -35.68 -0.51 19.14
N PRO A 33 -36.99 -0.74 18.96
CA PRO A 33 -37.50 -2.04 18.57
C PRO A 33 -36.84 -2.56 17.31
N ILE A 34 -36.39 -3.81 17.33
CA ILE A 34 -35.53 -4.37 16.28
C ILE A 34 -36.22 -4.43 14.91
N GLU A 35 -37.55 -4.40 14.88
CA GLU A 35 -38.40 -4.40 13.68
C GLU A 35 -38.37 -3.07 12.90
N PHE A 36 -38.04 -1.96 13.56
CA PHE A 36 -37.93 -0.65 12.92
C PHE A 36 -36.57 -0.41 12.26
N LEU A 37 -35.66 -1.40 12.33
CA LEU A 37 -34.34 -1.33 11.73
C LEU A 37 -34.32 -2.00 10.36
N THR A 38 -33.90 -1.26 9.34
CA THR A 38 -33.72 -1.75 7.98
C THR A 38 -32.23 -1.87 7.65
N PRO A 39 -31.80 -2.94 6.93
CA PRO A 39 -30.41 -3.05 6.50
C PRO A 39 -30.09 -1.97 5.47
N GLY A 40 -28.89 -1.39 5.58
CA GLY A 40 -28.45 -0.35 4.65
C GLY A 40 -28.38 -0.81 3.20
N LYS A 41 -28.69 0.10 2.26
CA LYS A 41 -28.75 -0.20 0.81
C LYS A 41 -27.40 -0.62 0.20
N TYR A 42 -26.29 -0.29 0.85
CA TYR A 42 -24.94 -0.42 0.31
C TYR A 42 -24.04 -1.39 1.08
N GLN A 43 -24.61 -2.43 1.67
CA GLN A 43 -23.85 -3.42 2.44
C GLN A 43 -23.11 -4.42 1.51
N PRO A 44 -21.77 -4.47 1.53
CA PRO A 44 -21.01 -5.32 0.62
C PRO A 44 -20.92 -6.79 1.08
N ARG A 45 -21.17 -7.09 2.36
CA ARG A 45 -20.99 -8.46 2.90
C ARG A 45 -22.26 -9.29 2.77
N LYS A 46 -22.34 -10.09 1.71
CA LYS A 46 -23.45 -11.02 1.45
C LYS A 46 -23.35 -12.35 2.21
N SER A 47 -22.17 -12.72 2.72
CA SER A 47 -21.93 -13.99 3.43
C SER A 47 -21.29 -13.76 4.80
N PHE A 48 -21.93 -14.29 5.84
CA PHE A 48 -21.37 -14.39 7.18
C PHE A 48 -21.11 -15.87 7.46
N SER A 49 -19.99 -16.21 8.09
CA SER A 49 -19.75 -17.59 8.53
C SER A 49 -20.70 -17.91 9.69
N ASP A 50 -21.40 -19.04 9.61
CA ASP A 50 -22.39 -19.42 10.62
C ASP A 50 -21.77 -19.58 12.01
N SER A 51 -20.49 -19.97 12.09
CA SER A 51 -19.75 -20.15 13.35
C SER A 51 -19.44 -18.84 14.08
N GLU A 52 -18.96 -17.80 13.39
CA GLU A 52 -18.71 -16.48 14.01
C GLU A 52 -20.02 -15.78 14.41
N MET A 53 -21.09 -16.08 13.68
CA MET A 53 -22.41 -15.55 13.97
C MET A 53 -22.96 -16.16 15.26
N PHE A 54 -22.77 -17.47 15.46
CA PHE A 54 -23.21 -18.17 16.66
C PHE A 54 -22.54 -17.66 17.93
N SER A 55 -21.22 -17.45 17.91
CA SER A 55 -20.50 -16.91 19.08
C SER A 55 -20.96 -15.50 19.45
N LEU A 56 -21.27 -14.67 18.45
CA LEU A 56 -21.77 -13.31 18.68
C LEU A 56 -23.21 -13.33 19.22
N GLU A 57 -24.04 -14.23 18.72
CA GLU A 57 -25.40 -14.47 19.22
C GLU A 57 -25.41 -14.88 20.69
N GLU A 58 -24.55 -15.83 21.08
CA GLU A 58 -24.41 -16.29 22.47
C GLU A 58 -23.95 -15.16 23.38
N SER A 59 -22.93 -14.39 22.96
CA SER A 59 -22.47 -13.21 23.70
C SER A 59 -23.56 -12.15 23.87
N ILE A 60 -24.38 -11.91 22.84
CA ILE A 60 -25.48 -10.93 22.88
C ILE A 60 -26.63 -11.43 23.75
N ARG A 61 -26.90 -12.73 23.77
CA ARG A 61 -27.90 -13.32 24.66
C ARG A 61 -27.53 -13.15 26.13
N GLU A 62 -26.24 -13.29 26.46
CA GLU A 62 -25.76 -13.16 27.84
C GLU A 62 -25.59 -11.70 28.29
N ASN A 63 -25.02 -10.85 27.44
CA ASN A 63 -24.54 -9.51 27.83
C ASN A 63 -25.28 -8.35 27.14
N GLY A 64 -26.21 -8.67 26.23
CA GLY A 64 -26.81 -7.67 25.34
C GLY A 64 -25.82 -7.11 24.33
N ILE A 65 -26.25 -6.05 23.63
CA ILE A 65 -25.38 -5.32 22.71
C ILE A 65 -24.61 -4.25 23.48
N LEU A 66 -23.29 -4.44 23.65
CA LEU A 66 -22.44 -3.48 24.36
C LEU A 66 -22.10 -2.24 23.54
N GLN A 67 -21.92 -2.40 22.22
CA GLN A 67 -21.64 -1.30 21.30
C GLN A 67 -22.91 -0.97 20.50
N PRO A 68 -23.46 0.25 20.63
CA PRO A 68 -24.66 0.65 19.90
C PRO A 68 -24.52 0.52 18.38
N ILE A 69 -25.63 0.22 17.71
CA ILE A 69 -25.71 0.15 16.25
C ILE A 69 -25.83 1.56 15.70
N LEU A 70 -25.00 1.95 14.73
CA LEU A 70 -25.08 3.27 14.14
C LEU A 70 -26.18 3.26 13.08
N VAL A 71 -27.14 4.16 13.24
CA VAL A 71 -28.30 4.27 12.37
C VAL A 71 -28.58 5.71 11.98
N ARG A 72 -29.28 5.89 10.88
CA ARG A 72 -29.92 7.16 10.51
C ARG A 72 -31.43 6.95 10.35
N ARG A 73 -32.19 8.03 10.31
CA ARG A 73 -33.62 7.94 9.94
C ARG A 73 -33.75 7.41 8.51
N ASP A 74 -34.66 6.46 8.31
CA ASP A 74 -34.94 5.93 6.98
C ASP A 74 -35.63 7.02 6.13
N PRO A 75 -35.08 7.38 4.95
CA PRO A 75 -35.64 8.44 4.12
C PRO A 75 -36.92 8.02 3.39
N TYR A 76 -37.24 6.72 3.36
CA TYR A 76 -38.39 6.18 2.62
C TYR A 76 -39.51 5.70 3.56
N ILE A 77 -39.19 5.31 4.79
CA ILE A 77 -40.15 4.76 5.76
C ILE A 77 -40.13 5.59 7.04
N GLU A 78 -41.20 6.36 7.27
CA GLU A 78 -41.33 7.17 8.48
C GLU A 78 -41.34 6.31 9.75
N GLY A 79 -40.55 6.70 10.75
CA GLY A 79 -40.40 5.95 12.00
C GLY A 79 -39.37 4.81 11.96
N ASN A 80 -38.87 4.44 10.79
CA ASN A 80 -37.81 3.45 10.64
C ASN A 80 -36.41 4.08 10.68
N PHE A 81 -35.42 3.21 10.90
CA PHE A 81 -34.01 3.55 10.94
C PHE A 81 -33.23 2.66 9.98
N GLU A 82 -32.39 3.27 9.14
CA GLU A 82 -31.46 2.55 8.27
C GLU A 82 -30.14 2.29 9.01
N ILE A 83 -29.69 1.03 9.01
CA ILE A 83 -28.42 0.63 9.60
C ILE A 83 -27.26 1.09 8.73
N ILE A 84 -26.42 1.96 9.29
CA ILE A 84 -25.18 2.43 8.67
C ILE A 84 -24.02 1.49 9.03
N ALA A 85 -23.89 1.14 10.32
CA ALA A 85 -22.85 0.23 10.78
C ALA A 85 -23.34 -0.66 11.92
N GLY A 86 -22.85 -1.91 11.97
CA GLY A 86 -23.22 -2.88 13.00
C GLY A 86 -24.26 -3.92 12.56
N GLU A 87 -24.40 -4.19 11.26
CA GLU A 87 -25.37 -5.18 10.75
C GLU A 87 -25.23 -6.57 11.39
N ARG A 88 -23.99 -7.02 11.65
CA ARG A 88 -23.73 -8.28 12.36
C ARG A 88 -24.39 -8.33 13.73
N ARG A 89 -24.32 -7.23 14.48
CA ARG A 89 -24.92 -7.09 15.82
C ARG A 89 -26.44 -7.12 15.74
N TRP A 90 -27.02 -6.42 14.76
CA TRP A 90 -28.46 -6.47 14.49
C TRP A 90 -28.94 -7.89 14.17
N ARG A 91 -28.32 -8.56 13.19
CA ARG A 91 -28.70 -9.93 12.81
C ARG A 91 -28.52 -10.93 13.97
N ALA A 92 -27.48 -10.77 14.78
CA ALA A 92 -27.23 -11.64 15.93
C ALA A 92 -28.25 -11.38 17.05
N ALA A 93 -28.66 -10.12 17.25
CA ALA A 93 -29.74 -9.75 18.15
C ALA A 93 -31.11 -10.30 17.72
N GLN A 94 -31.39 -10.34 16.40
CA GLN A 94 -32.58 -11.00 15.88
C GLN A 94 -32.59 -12.50 16.21
N LYS A 95 -31.46 -13.20 15.99
CA LYS A 95 -31.32 -14.63 16.34
C LYS A 95 -31.39 -14.86 17.85
N ALA A 96 -30.84 -13.96 18.65
CA ALA A 96 -30.94 -13.96 20.10
C ALA A 96 -32.33 -13.55 20.63
N GLN A 97 -33.28 -13.22 19.74
CA GLN A 97 -34.66 -12.83 20.06
C GLN A 97 -34.77 -11.59 20.97
N LEU A 98 -33.84 -10.64 20.81
CA LEU A 98 -33.96 -9.35 21.49
C LEU A 98 -35.07 -8.52 20.85
N HIS A 99 -35.94 -7.94 21.68
CA HIS A 99 -37.02 -7.07 21.23
C HIS A 99 -36.54 -5.66 20.90
N GLU A 100 -35.57 -5.15 21.67
CA GLU A 100 -35.00 -3.81 21.52
C GLU A 100 -33.48 -3.88 21.48
N VAL A 101 -32.88 -2.95 20.73
CA VAL A 101 -31.42 -2.85 20.61
C VAL A 101 -30.95 -1.40 20.82
N PRO A 102 -29.79 -1.19 21.45
CA PRO A 102 -29.22 0.14 21.59
C PRO A 102 -28.73 0.62 20.24
N VAL A 103 -29.20 1.79 19.82
CA VAL A 103 -28.81 2.47 18.60
C VAL A 103 -28.27 3.86 18.90
N LEU A 104 -27.33 4.29 18.06
CA LEU A 104 -26.84 5.66 18.00
C LEU A 104 -27.43 6.30 16.75
N VAL A 105 -28.38 7.21 16.92
CA VAL A 105 -29.02 7.90 15.79
C VAL A 105 -28.18 9.10 15.37
N LYS A 106 -27.80 9.16 14.09
CA LYS A 106 -27.19 10.32 13.47
C LYS A 106 -27.94 10.72 12.20
N GLU A 107 -28.18 12.01 12.03
CA GLU A 107 -28.72 12.56 10.80
C GLU A 107 -27.58 12.62 9.77
N LEU A 108 -27.64 11.75 8.76
CA LEU A 108 -26.60 11.62 7.73
C LEU A 108 -27.25 11.61 6.34
N SER A 109 -26.68 12.39 5.41
CA SER A 109 -27.02 12.29 3.99
C SER A 109 -26.66 10.92 3.43
N ASP A 110 -27.24 10.53 2.29
CA ASP A 110 -26.94 9.25 1.62
C ASP A 110 -25.45 9.08 1.35
N GLU A 111 -24.79 10.15 0.91
CA GLU A 111 -23.35 10.17 0.65
C GLU A 111 -22.56 9.95 1.96
N LYS A 112 -22.89 10.69 3.03
CA LYS A 112 -22.15 10.57 4.30
C LYS A 112 -22.38 9.23 4.97
N ALA A 113 -23.59 8.68 4.87
CA ALA A 113 -23.93 7.33 5.32
C ALA A 113 -23.07 6.27 4.63
N LEU A 114 -22.96 6.34 3.30
CA LEU A 114 -22.13 5.43 2.52
C LEU A 114 -20.64 5.55 2.84
N GLU A 115 -20.14 6.78 3.00
CA GLU A 115 -18.77 7.06 3.40
C GLU A 115 -18.42 6.41 4.75
N VAL A 116 -19.27 6.61 5.76
CA VAL A 116 -19.06 6.06 7.10
C VAL A 116 -19.10 4.53 7.08
N ALA A 117 -20.05 3.94 6.33
CA ALA A 117 -20.13 2.49 6.16
C ALA A 117 -18.87 1.91 5.50
N LEU A 118 -18.34 2.59 4.47
CA LEU A 118 -17.13 2.16 3.78
C LEU A 118 -15.88 2.26 4.67
N ILE A 119 -15.79 3.29 5.51
CA ILE A 119 -14.66 3.48 6.44
C ILE A 119 -14.69 2.48 7.60
N GLU A 120 -15.87 2.12 8.12
CA GLU A 120 -15.98 1.05 9.11
C GLU A 120 -15.53 -0.28 8.53
N ASN A 121 -15.97 -0.60 7.30
CA ASN A 121 -15.55 -1.82 6.62
C ASN A 121 -14.04 -1.83 6.35
N LEU A 122 -13.42 -0.67 6.15
CA LEU A 122 -11.97 -0.53 5.94
C LEU A 122 -11.14 -0.73 7.22
N GLN A 123 -11.71 -0.51 8.39
CA GLN A 123 -11.05 -0.71 9.69
C GLN A 123 -11.00 -2.18 10.14
N ARG A 124 -11.37 -3.10 9.25
CA ARG A 124 -11.34 -4.52 9.53
C ARG A 124 -9.94 -5.11 9.35
N GLU A 125 -9.59 -6.02 10.25
CA GLU A 125 -8.28 -6.69 10.26
C GLU A 125 -8.12 -7.75 9.15
N ASP A 126 -9.21 -8.17 8.48
CA ASP A 126 -9.23 -9.28 7.51
C ASP A 126 -9.12 -8.87 6.02
N LEU A 127 -8.84 -7.59 5.72
CA LEU A 127 -8.79 -7.11 4.32
C LEU A 127 -7.49 -7.48 3.59
N SER A 128 -7.62 -7.94 2.33
CA SER A 128 -6.49 -8.03 1.41
C SER A 128 -5.92 -6.64 1.11
N PRO A 129 -4.59 -6.48 0.89
CA PRO A 129 -4.00 -5.21 0.47
C PRO A 129 -4.67 -4.60 -0.77
N LEU A 130 -5.19 -5.40 -1.69
CA LEU A 130 -5.90 -4.91 -2.87
C LEU A 130 -7.33 -4.50 -2.58
N GLU A 131 -8.02 -5.15 -1.65
CA GLU A 131 -9.34 -4.72 -1.18
C GLU A 131 -9.23 -3.37 -0.45
N GLU A 132 -8.20 -3.22 0.40
CA GLU A 132 -7.88 -1.96 1.07
C GLU A 132 -7.61 -0.85 0.04
N ALA A 133 -6.82 -1.14 -1.00
CA ALA A 133 -6.53 -0.19 -2.06
C ALA A 133 -7.78 0.25 -2.84
N ARG A 134 -8.65 -0.68 -3.21
CA ARG A 134 -9.92 -0.38 -3.89
C ARG A 134 -10.86 0.44 -3.01
N ALA A 135 -10.91 0.16 -1.71
CA ALA A 135 -11.69 0.95 -0.76
C ALA A 135 -11.17 2.39 -0.66
N TYR A 136 -9.85 2.60 -0.61
CA TYR A 136 -9.28 3.94 -0.66
C TYR A 136 -9.60 4.67 -1.96
N GLU A 137 -9.41 4.02 -3.12
CA GLU A 137 -9.71 4.62 -4.42
C GLU A 137 -11.18 5.05 -4.51
N ARG A 138 -12.07 4.18 -4.03
CA ARG A 138 -13.50 4.48 -3.96
C ARG A 138 -13.79 5.68 -3.06
N LEU A 139 -13.17 5.76 -1.88
CA LEU A 139 -13.31 6.89 -0.96
C LEU A 139 -12.85 8.22 -1.58
N MET A 140 -11.76 8.19 -2.35
CA MET A 140 -11.24 9.37 -3.04
C MET A 140 -12.11 9.80 -4.22
N ASN A 141 -12.62 8.85 -5.00
CA ASN A 141 -13.35 9.14 -6.23
C ASN A 141 -14.83 9.46 -6.00
N GLU A 142 -15.50 8.74 -5.10
CA GLU A 142 -16.93 8.92 -4.83
C GLU A 142 -17.21 10.02 -3.80
N PHE A 143 -16.29 10.26 -2.85
CA PHE A 143 -16.48 11.22 -1.74
C PHE A 143 -15.47 12.37 -1.76
N TYR A 144 -14.70 12.51 -2.83
CA TYR A 144 -13.71 13.57 -3.03
C TYR A 144 -12.69 13.71 -1.87
N GLN A 145 -12.46 12.63 -1.11
CA GLN A 145 -11.50 12.67 -0.01
C GLN A 145 -10.07 12.77 -0.52
N THR A 146 -9.26 13.57 0.15
CA THR A 146 -7.83 13.56 -0.11
C THR A 146 -7.16 12.38 0.61
N GLN A 147 -5.94 12.01 0.18
CA GLN A 147 -5.13 11.03 0.91
C GLN A 147 -4.84 11.45 2.36
N GLU A 148 -4.89 12.75 2.65
CA GLU A 148 -4.68 13.27 4.01
C GLU A 148 -5.91 13.08 4.91
N ASP A 149 -7.11 13.27 4.37
CA ASP A 149 -8.37 13.04 5.09
C ASP A 149 -8.56 11.54 5.39
N LEU A 150 -8.23 10.70 4.40
CA LEU A 150 -8.16 9.25 4.58
C LEU A 150 -7.17 8.86 5.69
N ALA A 151 -5.98 9.46 5.71
CA ALA A 151 -4.95 9.17 6.72
C ALA A 151 -5.47 9.41 8.14
N LYS A 152 -6.17 10.54 8.33
CA LYS A 152 -6.77 10.92 9.61
C LYS A 152 -7.91 9.98 10.01
N SER A 153 -8.81 9.66 9.09
CA SER A 153 -9.99 8.81 9.36
C SER A 153 -9.64 7.35 9.66
N VAL A 154 -8.66 6.77 8.95
CA VAL A 154 -8.23 5.38 9.16
C VAL A 154 -7.07 5.23 10.16
N GLY A 155 -6.49 6.34 10.62
CA GLY A 155 -5.37 6.32 11.57
C GLY A 155 -4.06 5.77 11.00
N LYS A 156 -3.84 5.92 9.68
CA LYS A 156 -2.62 5.49 8.97
C LYS A 156 -1.85 6.69 8.44
N SER A 157 -0.57 6.53 8.09
CA SER A 157 0.17 7.62 7.46
C SER A 157 -0.31 7.85 6.02
N ARG A 158 -0.26 9.11 5.55
CA ARG A 158 -0.51 9.45 4.14
C ARG A 158 0.35 8.61 3.19
N SER A 159 1.62 8.37 3.55
CA SER A 159 2.54 7.53 2.76
C SER A 159 2.08 6.08 2.67
N SER A 160 1.47 5.53 3.72
CA SER A 160 0.89 4.19 3.71
C SER A 160 -0.25 4.12 2.69
N ILE A 161 -1.19 5.06 2.72
CA ILE A 161 -2.32 5.12 1.79
C ILE A 161 -1.83 5.24 0.35
N ALA A 162 -0.89 6.16 0.09
CA ALA A 162 -0.31 6.32 -1.24
C ALA A 162 0.35 5.03 -1.75
N ASN A 163 1.08 4.31 -0.88
CA ASN A 163 1.70 3.04 -1.24
C ASN A 163 0.68 1.94 -1.53
N THR A 164 -0.41 1.88 -0.76
CA THR A 164 -1.48 0.90 -0.96
C THR A 164 -2.23 1.18 -2.27
N LEU A 165 -2.58 2.43 -2.56
CA LEU A 165 -3.20 2.84 -3.83
C LEU A 165 -2.35 2.50 -5.04
N ARG A 166 -1.03 2.64 -4.93
CA ARG A 166 -0.08 2.30 -6.00
C ARG A 166 -0.11 0.82 -6.39
N LEU A 167 -0.61 -0.07 -5.55
CA LEU A 167 -0.75 -1.48 -5.90
C LEU A 167 -1.76 -1.69 -7.04
N LEU A 168 -2.77 -0.83 -7.18
CA LEU A 168 -3.75 -0.88 -8.27
C LEU A 168 -3.15 -0.54 -9.64
N THR A 169 -1.97 0.08 -9.66
CA THR A 169 -1.24 0.38 -10.90
C THR A 169 -0.46 -0.81 -11.45
N LEU A 170 -0.37 -1.91 -10.69
CA LEU A 170 0.32 -3.12 -11.10
C LEU A 170 -0.52 -3.90 -12.13
N PRO A 171 0.11 -4.66 -13.05
CA PRO A 171 -0.61 -5.53 -13.96
C PRO A 171 -1.45 -6.58 -13.22
N ASP A 172 -2.57 -6.99 -13.82
CA ASP A 172 -3.54 -7.93 -13.23
C ASP A 172 -2.89 -9.25 -12.78
N THR A 173 -1.88 -9.74 -13.50
CA THR A 173 -1.17 -10.97 -13.11
C THR A 173 -0.42 -10.79 -11.79
N VAL A 174 0.16 -9.61 -11.56
CA VAL A 174 0.87 -9.29 -10.30
C VAL A 174 -0.14 -9.11 -9.17
N GLN A 175 -1.28 -8.46 -9.45
CA GLN A 175 -2.37 -8.34 -8.49
C GLN A 175 -2.88 -9.71 -8.03
N LYS A 176 -3.04 -10.68 -8.95
CA LYS A 176 -3.42 -12.06 -8.59
C LYS A 176 -2.43 -12.73 -7.65
N TYR A 177 -1.13 -12.49 -7.79
CA TYR A 177 -0.13 -13.01 -6.87
C TYR A 177 -0.25 -12.40 -5.47
N ILE A 178 -0.76 -11.17 -5.36
CA ILE A 178 -1.02 -10.54 -4.06
C ILE A 178 -2.28 -11.14 -3.42
N ASP A 179 -3.36 -11.29 -4.19
CA ASP A 179 -4.62 -11.86 -3.70
C ASP A 179 -4.48 -13.33 -3.26
N THR A 180 -3.63 -14.10 -3.95
CA THR A 180 -3.32 -15.49 -3.58
C THR A 180 -2.30 -15.61 -2.44
N GLY A 181 -1.70 -14.49 -2.01
CA GLY A 181 -0.69 -14.47 -0.94
C GLY A 181 0.71 -14.90 -1.36
N GLU A 182 0.94 -15.21 -2.64
CA GLU A 182 2.26 -15.54 -3.19
C GLU A 182 3.22 -14.35 -3.14
N LEU A 183 2.69 -13.12 -3.24
CA LEU A 183 3.43 -11.88 -3.06
C LEU A 183 2.88 -11.06 -1.90
N SER A 184 3.77 -10.70 -0.97
CA SER A 184 3.47 -9.69 0.05
C SER A 184 3.34 -8.29 -0.55
N SER A 185 2.69 -7.38 0.18
CA SER A 185 2.63 -5.95 -0.16
C SER A 185 4.02 -5.31 -0.27
N GLY A 186 5.02 -5.84 0.45
CA GLY A 186 6.42 -5.46 0.35
C GLY A 186 6.99 -5.77 -1.03
N HIS A 187 6.82 -7.01 -1.51
CA HIS A 187 7.24 -7.40 -2.86
C HIS A 187 6.53 -6.58 -3.94
N ALA A 188 5.20 -6.44 -3.81
CA ALA A 188 4.41 -5.71 -4.79
C ALA A 188 4.87 -4.25 -4.96
N ARG A 189 5.27 -3.60 -3.86
CA ARG A 189 5.75 -2.20 -3.88
C ARG A 189 7.01 -2.02 -4.70
N THR A 190 7.91 -3.01 -4.74
CA THR A 190 9.16 -2.91 -5.50
C THR A 190 8.89 -2.92 -7.00
N LEU A 191 7.81 -3.59 -7.42
CA LEU A 191 7.41 -3.77 -8.82
C LEU A 191 6.62 -2.58 -9.39
N VAL A 192 6.17 -1.64 -8.57
CA VAL A 192 5.38 -0.49 -9.01
C VAL A 192 6.19 0.40 -9.95
N GLY A 193 5.62 0.71 -11.11
CA GLY A 193 6.23 1.60 -12.11
C GLY A 193 7.34 0.93 -12.94
N ILE A 194 7.45 -0.40 -12.90
CA ILE A 194 8.40 -1.18 -13.69
C ILE A 194 7.74 -1.68 -14.98
N THR A 195 8.43 -1.50 -16.11
CA THR A 195 7.94 -1.94 -17.42
C THR A 195 7.82 -3.46 -17.56
N ASN A 196 8.71 -4.24 -16.93
CA ASN A 196 8.69 -5.70 -16.96
C ASN A 196 8.20 -6.33 -15.63
N ALA A 197 7.32 -5.64 -14.90
CA ALA A 197 6.85 -6.06 -13.57
C ALA A 197 6.36 -7.51 -13.52
N GLU A 198 5.65 -8.00 -14.56
CA GLU A 198 5.14 -9.38 -14.60
C GLU A 198 6.25 -10.44 -14.62
N ALA A 199 7.32 -10.20 -15.38
CA ALA A 199 8.43 -11.13 -15.49
C ALA A 199 9.20 -11.22 -14.17
N LEU A 200 9.46 -10.06 -13.54
CA LEU A 200 10.14 -10.00 -12.24
C LEU A 200 9.26 -10.59 -11.13
N ALA A 201 7.95 -10.37 -11.16
CA ALA A 201 7.01 -10.98 -10.23
C ALA A 201 7.06 -12.51 -10.28
N LYS A 202 7.01 -13.09 -11.49
CA LYS A 202 7.13 -14.53 -11.70
C LYS A 202 8.45 -15.08 -11.16
N GLU A 203 9.55 -14.36 -11.37
CA GLU A 203 10.86 -14.75 -10.85
C GLU A 203 10.93 -14.70 -9.32
N ILE A 204 10.36 -13.67 -8.69
CA ILE A 204 10.27 -13.53 -7.23
C ILE A 204 9.48 -14.69 -6.63
N VAL A 205 8.32 -15.04 -7.21
CA VAL A 205 7.48 -16.15 -6.76
C VAL A 205 8.21 -17.49 -6.92
N LEU A 206 8.77 -17.76 -8.11
CA LEU A 206 9.43 -19.04 -8.41
C LEU A 206 10.66 -19.28 -7.54
N LYS A 207 11.43 -18.23 -7.26
CA LYS A 207 12.65 -18.30 -6.42
C LYS A 207 12.38 -18.05 -4.94
N GLN A 208 11.12 -17.80 -4.55
CA GLN A 208 10.70 -17.44 -3.19
C GLN A 208 11.62 -16.38 -2.55
N LEU A 209 11.89 -15.31 -3.29
CA LEU A 209 12.80 -14.27 -2.84
C LEU A 209 12.20 -13.51 -1.66
N SER A 210 13.06 -13.09 -0.73
CA SER A 210 12.70 -12.12 0.30
C SER A 210 12.49 -10.72 -0.29
N VAL A 211 11.82 -9.84 0.47
CA VAL A 211 11.57 -8.45 0.04
C VAL A 211 12.87 -7.72 -0.33
N ARG A 212 13.93 -7.93 0.46
CA ARG A 212 15.25 -7.34 0.17
C ARG A 212 15.86 -7.86 -1.13
N GLN A 213 15.79 -9.17 -1.37
CA GLN A 213 16.27 -9.77 -2.62
C GLN A 213 15.44 -9.32 -3.82
N ALA A 214 14.13 -9.14 -3.66
CA ALA A 214 13.26 -8.59 -4.69
C ALA A 214 13.63 -7.12 -5.02
N GLU A 215 13.94 -6.30 -4.01
CA GLU A 215 14.45 -4.94 -4.20
C GLU A 215 15.76 -4.93 -4.99
N GLU A 216 16.72 -5.77 -4.62
CA GLU A 216 18.00 -5.91 -5.34
C GLU A 216 17.81 -6.35 -6.79
N LEU A 217 16.95 -7.34 -7.02
CA LEU A 217 16.61 -7.84 -8.35
C LEU A 217 15.99 -6.74 -9.21
N VAL A 218 15.01 -5.99 -8.69
CA VAL A 218 14.38 -4.88 -9.40
C VAL A 218 15.39 -3.76 -9.67
N GLN A 219 16.24 -3.44 -8.70
CA GLN A 219 17.26 -2.40 -8.86
C GLN A 219 18.30 -2.79 -9.93
N SER A 220 18.70 -4.06 -9.98
CA SER A 220 19.58 -4.58 -11.03
C SER A 220 18.93 -4.51 -12.42
N ALA A 221 17.62 -4.77 -12.53
CA ALA A 221 16.84 -4.67 -13.76
C ALA A 221 16.68 -3.21 -14.25
N LYS A 222 16.45 -2.26 -13.34
CA LYS A 222 16.43 -0.82 -13.66
C LYS A 222 17.77 -0.33 -14.21
N ASN A 223 18.86 -0.74 -13.58
CA ASN A 223 20.22 -0.32 -13.96
C ASN A 223 20.69 -0.96 -15.28
N SER A 224 20.21 -2.15 -15.61
CA SER A 224 20.47 -2.80 -16.90
C SER A 224 19.68 -2.19 -18.06
N GLY A 225 18.58 -1.46 -17.79
CA GLY A 225 17.91 -0.59 -18.76
C GLY A 225 18.73 0.63 -19.20
N PHE A 226 19.70 1.07 -18.38
CA PHE A 226 20.65 2.14 -18.70
C PHE A 226 22.02 1.64 -19.16
N THR A 227 22.21 0.33 -19.24
CA THR A 227 23.43 -0.28 -19.78
C THR A 227 23.04 -1.38 -20.76
N LYS A 228 22.68 -0.96 -21.98
CA LYS A 228 22.72 -1.86 -23.13
C LYS A 228 24.10 -2.52 -23.17
N SER A 229 24.14 -3.79 -22.80
CA SER A 229 25.11 -4.79 -23.23
C SER A 229 26.58 -4.34 -23.15
N ARG A 230 27.23 -4.53 -21.99
CA ARG A 230 28.65 -4.90 -22.03
C ARG A 230 28.74 -6.38 -22.40
N LYS A 231 28.47 -6.68 -23.68
CA LYS A 231 29.06 -7.85 -24.32
C LYS A 231 30.56 -7.69 -24.12
N THR A 232 31.16 -8.60 -23.37
CA THR A 232 32.60 -8.81 -23.33
C THR A 232 33.06 -9.14 -24.75
N LYS A 233 33.31 -8.12 -25.58
CA LYS A 233 34.23 -8.25 -26.71
C LYS A 233 35.57 -8.58 -26.09
N SER A 234 36.09 -9.76 -26.38
CA SER A 234 37.45 -10.15 -26.03
C SER A 234 38.41 -9.05 -26.49
N LYS A 235 39.09 -8.40 -25.56
CA LYS A 235 40.19 -7.50 -25.88
C LYS A 235 41.26 -8.31 -26.61
N THR A 236 41.68 -7.85 -27.78
CA THR A 236 42.77 -8.44 -28.56
C THR A 236 44.07 -8.38 -27.74
N GLN A 237 44.91 -9.41 -27.80
CA GLN A 237 46.14 -9.54 -27.00
C GLN A 237 47.07 -8.30 -27.10
N ASP A 238 47.06 -7.63 -28.27
CA ASP A 238 47.81 -6.39 -28.52
C ASP A 238 47.32 -5.19 -27.69
N THR A 239 45.99 -5.07 -27.50
CA THR A 239 45.42 -3.97 -26.68
C THR A 239 45.76 -4.13 -25.20
N ILE A 240 45.91 -5.36 -24.72
CA ILE A 240 46.30 -5.67 -23.34
C ILE A 240 47.79 -5.35 -23.13
N ALA A 241 48.64 -5.64 -24.12
CA ALA A 241 50.06 -5.28 -24.07
C ALA A 241 50.27 -3.76 -24.02
N LEU A 242 49.56 -3.01 -24.89
CA LEU A 242 49.59 -1.54 -24.90
C LEU A 242 49.04 -0.93 -23.60
N GLU A 243 47.95 -1.48 -23.05
CA GLU A 243 47.44 -1.05 -21.73
C GLU A 243 48.49 -1.18 -20.64
N LYS A 244 49.22 -2.31 -20.62
CA LYS A 244 50.25 -2.58 -19.61
C LYS A 244 51.45 -1.64 -19.77
N GLU A 245 51.89 -1.38 -21.00
CA GLU A 245 53.01 -0.48 -21.28
C GLU A 245 52.70 0.96 -20.88
N ILE A 246 51.53 1.48 -21.27
CA ILE A 246 51.11 2.84 -20.91
C ILE A 246 50.85 2.94 -19.40
N SER A 247 50.31 1.89 -18.78
CA SER A 247 50.12 1.84 -17.33
C SER A 247 51.45 1.86 -16.58
N GLN A 248 52.48 1.16 -17.06
CA GLN A 248 53.83 1.21 -16.49
C GLN A 248 54.49 2.59 -16.68
N ALA A 249 54.33 3.20 -17.85
CA ALA A 249 54.88 4.53 -18.12
C ALA A 249 54.21 5.63 -17.28
N LEU A 250 52.89 5.55 -17.04
CA LEU A 250 52.14 6.55 -16.28
C LEU A 250 52.04 6.25 -14.78
N GLY A 251 52.27 5.01 -14.35
CA GLY A 251 52.06 4.57 -12.96
C GLY A 251 50.57 4.59 -12.54
N LEU A 252 49.66 4.59 -13.52
CA LEU A 252 48.21 4.76 -13.32
C LEU A 252 47.43 3.67 -14.05
N ASN A 253 46.16 3.48 -13.66
CA ASN A 253 45.29 2.52 -14.31
C ASN A 253 44.79 3.09 -15.64
N VAL A 254 45.21 2.47 -16.74
CA VAL A 254 44.88 2.86 -18.11
C VAL A 254 43.99 1.80 -18.73
N THR A 255 42.94 2.23 -19.43
CA THR A 255 42.05 1.35 -20.19
C THR A 255 41.93 1.88 -21.61
N ILE A 256 42.26 1.05 -22.59
CA ILE A 256 42.14 1.32 -24.01
C ILE A 256 40.90 0.58 -24.51
N ASN A 257 39.93 1.33 -25.05
CA ASN A 257 38.77 0.78 -25.72
C ASN A 257 38.84 1.14 -27.19
N SER A 258 39.18 0.19 -28.06
CA SER A 258 39.13 0.41 -29.52
C SER A 258 37.66 0.37 -29.97
N SER A 259 37.19 1.42 -30.64
CA SER A 259 35.76 1.62 -30.91
C SER A 259 35.27 0.97 -32.21
N ASN A 260 36.15 0.49 -33.10
CA ASN A 260 35.77 -0.07 -34.40
C ASN A 260 36.44 -1.42 -34.74
N MET A 261 35.77 -2.19 -35.61
CA MET A 261 36.20 -3.51 -36.11
C MET A 261 37.50 -3.45 -36.96
N SER A 262 37.94 -2.26 -37.35
CA SER A 262 39.14 -2.00 -38.15
C SER A 262 40.37 -1.55 -37.35
N GLY A 263 40.27 -1.39 -36.02
CA GLY A 263 41.43 -1.15 -35.15
C GLY A 263 42.09 0.24 -35.20
N GLU A 264 41.65 1.14 -36.09
CA GLU A 264 42.31 2.43 -36.35
C GLU A 264 41.93 3.56 -35.38
N SER A 265 40.80 3.43 -34.65
CA SER A 265 40.36 4.45 -33.69
C SER A 265 39.95 3.83 -32.35
N GLY A 266 40.29 4.53 -31.27
CA GLY A 266 40.04 4.08 -29.91
C GLY A 266 40.08 5.20 -28.89
N THR A 267 39.54 4.92 -27.72
CA THR A 267 39.53 5.82 -26.57
C THR A 267 40.45 5.29 -25.49
N ILE A 268 41.42 6.10 -25.07
CA ILE A 268 42.25 5.84 -23.90
C ILE A 268 41.61 6.53 -22.70
N SER A 269 41.35 5.79 -21.63
CA SER A 269 40.80 6.28 -20.37
C SER A 269 41.83 6.07 -19.27
N ILE A 270 42.29 7.16 -18.65
CA ILE A 270 43.25 7.13 -17.54
C ILE A 270 42.50 7.49 -16.26
N LYS A 271 42.48 6.58 -15.28
CA LYS A 271 41.81 6.81 -14.00
C LYS A 271 42.82 7.28 -12.96
N TYR A 272 42.62 8.49 -12.45
CA TYR A 272 43.40 9.08 -11.35
C TYR A 272 42.55 9.17 -10.07
N LYS A 273 43.21 9.15 -8.91
CA LYS A 273 42.58 9.20 -7.57
C LYS A 273 42.81 10.52 -6.84
N SER A 274 43.73 11.36 -7.30
CA SER A 274 44.04 12.67 -6.71
C SER A 274 44.39 13.69 -7.80
N LEU A 275 44.24 14.98 -7.49
CA LEU A 275 44.62 16.07 -8.40
C LEU A 275 46.12 16.03 -8.73
N ASP A 276 46.97 15.63 -7.78
CA ASP A 276 48.41 15.46 -8.02
C ASP A 276 48.70 14.42 -9.12
N GLN A 277 47.89 13.36 -9.21
CA GLN A 277 48.02 12.36 -10.28
C GLN A 277 47.59 12.90 -11.64
N LEU A 278 46.63 13.83 -11.68
CA LEU A 278 46.25 14.54 -12.90
C LEU A 278 47.39 15.46 -13.37
N ASP A 279 48.05 16.15 -12.46
CA ASP A 279 49.23 16.99 -12.78
C ASP A 279 50.40 16.16 -13.33
N VAL A 280 50.61 14.94 -12.82
CA VAL A 280 51.61 14.01 -13.37
C VAL A 280 51.27 13.60 -14.80
N ILE A 281 50.00 13.35 -15.11
CA ILE A 281 49.55 13.06 -16.48
C ILE A 281 49.81 14.26 -17.39
N LEU A 282 49.40 15.47 -16.97
CA LEU A 282 49.57 16.69 -17.76
C LEU A 282 51.03 17.03 -18.02
N LYS A 283 51.91 16.86 -17.02
CA LYS A 283 53.36 17.06 -17.18
C LYS A 283 53.97 16.10 -18.21
N LYS A 284 53.57 14.82 -18.19
CA LYS A 284 54.09 13.81 -19.13
C LYS A 284 53.53 13.95 -20.54
N LEU A 285 52.33 14.49 -20.70
CA LEU A 285 51.75 14.78 -22.02
C LEU A 285 52.30 16.07 -22.63
N ASN A 286 52.63 17.06 -21.81
CA ASN A 286 53.22 18.33 -22.27
C ASN A 286 54.75 18.30 -22.43
N SER A 287 55.43 17.25 -21.96
CA SER A 287 56.89 17.10 -22.09
C SER A 287 57.32 16.48 -23.42
N VAL A 288 56.49 16.57 -24.45
CA VAL A 288 56.81 16.11 -25.81
C VAL A 288 57.21 17.33 -26.64
N ASP A 289 58.51 17.65 -26.57
CA ASP A 289 59.27 18.35 -27.62
C ASP A 289 60.36 17.37 -28.10
#